data_AF-A0A646IJT6-F1
#
_entry.id   AF-A0A646IJT6-F1
#
_cell.length_a   1.000
_cell.length_b   1.000
_cell.length_c   1.000
_cell.angle_alpha   90.00
_cell.angle_beta   90.00
_cell.angle_gamma   90.00
#
_symmetry.space_group_name_H-M   'P 1'
#
loop_
_entity.id
_entity.type
_entity.pdbx_description
1 polymer ?
#
loop_
_entity_poly.entity_id
_entity_poly.type
_entity_poly.pdbx_seq_one_letter_code
_entity_poly.pdbx_strand_id
1 'polypeptide(L)'
;DISAGSRKMADIIGVIDGIAFQTNILALNAAVEAARAGEQGRGFAVVAGEVRALAQRSAAAAKEIKTLIDDSVSRVQAGHSQMAQAGETITETVEAVRRVANIVEDIASASAEQTQGILQIGQAVTEMEQVTQQNAALVEQAAAAAQSLEEQVQNLTQVVSQFRLDGAETAALVAQKQEKMAKPAAKATAKPVSAAKPARAA
;
A
#
# COMPACT_ATOMS: atom_id res chain seq x y z
N ASP A 1 -43.68 3.80 -3.10
CA ASP A 1 -44.92 4.48 -2.67
C ASP A 1 -45.12 5.91 -3.17
N ILE A 2 -44.11 6.79 -3.13
CA ILE A 2 -44.27 8.20 -3.60
C ILE A 2 -44.72 8.28 -5.07
N SER A 3 -44.03 7.62 -6.00
CA SER A 3 -44.41 7.65 -7.43
C SER A 3 -45.80 7.07 -7.70
N ALA A 4 -46.21 6.05 -6.93
CA ALA A 4 -47.54 5.46 -7.04
C ALA A 4 -48.62 6.44 -6.53
N GLY A 5 -48.34 7.13 -5.41
CA GLY A 5 -49.18 8.20 -4.88
C GLY A 5 -49.36 9.36 -5.88
N SER A 6 -48.28 9.81 -6.52
CA SER A 6 -48.32 10.88 -7.52
C SER A 6 -49.11 10.49 -8.77
N ARG A 7 -49.00 9.25 -9.27
CA ARG A 7 -49.84 8.77 -10.39
C ARG A 7 -51.33 8.77 -10.04
N LYS A 8 -51.67 8.29 -8.83
CA LYS A 8 -53.05 8.33 -8.35
C LYS A 8 -53.60 9.76 -8.25
N MET A 9 -52.75 10.73 -7.87
CA MET A 9 -53.14 12.14 -7.91
C MET A 9 -53.38 12.63 -9.35
N ALA A 10 -52.53 12.26 -10.32
CA ALA A 10 -52.73 12.61 -11.73
C ALA A 10 -54.07 12.09 -12.27
N ASP A 11 -54.45 10.85 -11.91
CA ASP A 11 -55.74 10.27 -12.28
C ASP A 11 -56.93 11.05 -11.69
N ILE A 12 -56.85 11.41 -10.40
CA ILE A 12 -57.89 12.21 -9.71
C ILE A 12 -58.04 13.59 -10.37
N ILE A 13 -56.92 14.25 -10.69
CA ILE A 13 -56.93 15.55 -11.37
C ILE A 13 -57.52 15.43 -12.78
N GLY A 14 -57.29 14.31 -13.47
CA GLY A 14 -57.96 14.00 -14.74
C GLY A 14 -59.48 13.92 -14.61
N VAL A 15 -59.98 13.29 -13.54
CA VAL A 15 -61.43 13.26 -13.24
C VAL A 15 -61.97 14.67 -12.96
N ILE A 16 -61.23 15.49 -12.21
CA ILE A 16 -61.63 16.88 -11.90
C ILE A 16 -61.71 17.74 -13.17
N ASP A 17 -60.74 17.64 -14.09
CA ASP A 17 -60.79 18.32 -15.39
C ASP A 17 -62.01 17.86 -16.21
N GLY A 18 -62.34 16.57 -16.16
CA GLY A 18 -63.55 16.01 -16.75
C GLY A 18 -64.85 16.60 -16.16
N ILE A 19 -64.92 16.76 -14.84
CA ILE A 19 -66.07 17.40 -14.15
C ILE A 19 -66.17 18.88 -14.54
N ALA A 20 -65.05 19.59 -14.60
CA ALA A 20 -65.02 20.98 -15.04
C ALA A 20 -65.51 21.12 -16.49
N PHE A 21 -65.09 20.23 -17.39
CA PHE A 21 -65.58 20.21 -18.77
C PHE A 21 -67.10 19.96 -18.84
N GLN A 22 -67.61 18.96 -18.12
CA GLN A 22 -69.06 18.68 -18.07
C GLN A 22 -69.85 19.89 -17.53
N THR A 23 -69.36 20.52 -16.47
CA THR A 23 -69.97 21.71 -15.87
C THR A 23 -70.00 22.88 -16.86
N ASN A 24 -68.94 23.06 -17.64
CA ASN A 24 -68.88 24.06 -18.71
C ASN A 24 -69.91 23.81 -19.84
N ILE A 25 -70.15 22.54 -20.21
CA ILE A 25 -71.20 22.19 -21.18
C ILE A 25 -72.60 22.41 -20.61
N LEU A 26 -72.83 22.02 -19.35
CA LEU A 26 -74.10 22.27 -18.65
C LEU A 26 -74.43 23.77 -18.57
N ALA A 27 -73.44 24.59 -18.22
CA ALA A 27 -73.57 26.04 -18.15
C ALA A 27 -73.88 26.66 -19.52
N LEU A 28 -73.28 26.14 -20.61
CA LEU A 28 -73.61 26.58 -21.97
C LEU A 28 -75.07 26.28 -22.32
N ASN A 29 -75.53 25.05 -22.03
CA ASN A 29 -76.92 24.65 -22.30
C ASN A 29 -77.90 25.52 -21.50
N ALA A 30 -77.59 25.82 -20.23
CA ALA A 30 -78.39 26.72 -19.40
C ALA A 30 -78.45 28.16 -19.95
N ALA A 31 -77.33 28.68 -20.46
CA ALA A 31 -77.30 30.00 -21.09
C ALA A 31 -78.17 30.06 -22.36
N VAL A 32 -78.19 28.98 -23.15
CA VAL A 32 -79.06 28.86 -24.35
C VAL A 32 -80.53 28.82 -23.96
N GLU A 33 -80.90 28.04 -22.95
CA GLU A 33 -82.30 27.95 -22.49
C GLU A 33 -82.77 29.27 -21.84
N ALA A 34 -81.88 29.96 -21.13
CA ALA A 34 -82.13 31.28 -20.58
C ALA A 34 -82.38 32.32 -21.69
N ALA A 35 -81.62 32.28 -22.80
CA ALA A 35 -81.87 33.12 -23.96
C ALA A 35 -83.22 32.81 -24.62
N ARG A 36 -83.62 31.53 -24.63
CA ARG A 36 -84.91 31.07 -25.17
C ARG A 36 -86.11 31.55 -24.35
N ALA A 37 -85.95 31.67 -23.03
CA ALA A 37 -86.97 32.20 -22.12
C ALA A 37 -87.14 33.73 -22.17
N GLY A 38 -86.31 34.45 -22.95
CA GLY A 38 -86.37 35.89 -23.12
C GLY A 38 -86.14 36.65 -21.80
N GLU A 39 -86.99 37.64 -21.51
CA GLU A 39 -86.86 38.50 -20.32
C GLU A 39 -86.93 37.72 -18.99
N GLN A 40 -87.68 36.61 -18.95
CA GLN A 40 -87.80 35.77 -17.76
C GLN A 40 -86.52 34.96 -17.47
N GLY A 41 -85.66 34.78 -18.47
CA GLY A 41 -84.40 34.05 -18.35
C GLY A 41 -83.20 34.91 -17.96
N ARG A 42 -83.34 36.24 -17.83
CA ARG A 42 -82.21 37.16 -17.58
C ARG A 42 -81.38 36.79 -16.35
N GLY A 43 -82.03 36.45 -15.23
CA GLY A 43 -81.33 36.03 -14.01
C GLY A 43 -80.58 34.71 -14.18
N PHE A 44 -81.18 33.74 -14.88
CA PHE A 44 -80.56 32.45 -15.18
C PHE A 44 -79.36 32.59 -16.13
N ALA A 45 -79.41 33.52 -17.09
CA ALA A 45 -78.31 33.77 -18.02
C ALA A 45 -77.04 34.26 -17.30
N VAL A 46 -77.18 35.12 -16.29
CA VAL A 46 -76.05 35.61 -15.48
C VAL A 46 -75.44 34.46 -14.67
N VAL A 47 -76.26 33.66 -13.99
CA VAL A 47 -75.78 32.50 -13.22
C VAL A 47 -75.08 31.49 -14.13
N ALA A 48 -75.63 31.23 -15.32
CA ALA A 48 -75.00 30.34 -16.31
C ALA A 48 -73.63 30.86 -16.77
N GLY A 49 -73.48 32.17 -16.96
CA GLY A 49 -72.20 32.81 -17.26
C GLY A 49 -71.17 32.62 -16.13
N GLU A 50 -71.58 32.83 -14.88
CA GLU A 50 -70.71 32.69 -13.70
C GLU A 50 -70.26 31.24 -13.50
N VAL A 51 -71.18 30.27 -13.66
CA VAL A 51 -70.86 28.83 -13.58
C VAL A 51 -69.90 28.43 -14.69
N ARG A 52 -70.08 28.95 -15.91
CA ARG A 52 -69.17 28.70 -17.03
C ARG A 52 -67.76 29.25 -16.74
N ALA A 53 -67.67 30.48 -16.23
CA ALA A 53 -66.39 31.10 -15.88
C ALA A 53 -65.69 30.31 -14.75
N LEU A 54 -66.42 29.84 -13.75
CA LEU A 54 -65.89 29.01 -12.67
C LEU A 54 -65.38 27.66 -13.20
N ALA A 55 -66.13 27.01 -14.09
CA ALA A 55 -65.73 25.76 -14.72
C ALA A 55 -64.44 25.91 -15.54
N GLN A 56 -64.31 26.99 -16.33
CA GLN A 56 -63.09 27.29 -17.07
C GLN A 56 -61.89 27.53 -16.14
N ARG A 57 -62.07 28.26 -15.04
CA ARG A 57 -61.03 28.47 -14.02
C ARG A 57 -60.61 27.16 -13.37
N SER A 58 -61.57 26.27 -13.07
CA SER A 58 -61.29 24.96 -12.47
C SER A 58 -60.50 24.05 -13.43
N ALA A 59 -60.82 24.06 -14.73
CA ALA A 59 -60.08 23.31 -15.74
C ALA A 59 -58.64 23.83 -15.91
N ALA A 60 -58.45 25.15 -15.89
CA ALA A 60 -57.11 25.75 -15.94
C ALA A 60 -56.25 25.33 -14.73
N ALA A 61 -56.81 25.44 -13.52
CA ALA A 61 -56.13 25.01 -12.29
C ALA A 61 -55.82 23.50 -12.30
N ALA A 62 -56.74 22.65 -12.78
CA ALA A 62 -56.51 21.22 -12.90
C ALA A 62 -55.32 20.90 -13.82
N LYS A 63 -55.19 21.62 -14.95
CA LYS A 63 -54.04 21.45 -15.87
C LYS A 63 -52.71 21.88 -15.26
N GLU A 64 -52.69 22.98 -14.52
CA GLU A 64 -51.49 23.43 -13.80
C GLU A 64 -51.06 22.41 -12.75
N ILE A 65 -52.00 21.89 -11.95
CA ILE A 65 -51.71 20.85 -10.95
C ILE A 65 -51.21 19.57 -11.63
N LYS A 66 -51.81 19.16 -12.75
CA LYS A 66 -51.36 17.98 -13.50
C LYS A 66 -49.89 18.13 -13.94
N THR A 67 -49.53 19.30 -14.46
CA THR A 67 -48.16 19.60 -14.90
C THR A 67 -47.16 19.49 -13.74
N LEU A 68 -47.51 20.04 -12.57
CA LEU A 68 -46.67 19.94 -11.37
C LEU A 68 -46.51 18.50 -10.86
N ILE A 69 -47.57 17.69 -10.95
CA ILE A 69 -47.51 16.27 -10.59
C ILE A 69 -46.60 15.51 -11.55
N ASP A 70 -46.72 15.75 -12.86
CA ASP A 70 -45.89 15.09 -13.87
C ASP A 70 -44.40 15.44 -13.70
N ASP A 71 -44.08 16.71 -13.45
CA ASP A 71 -42.70 17.14 -13.11
C ASP A 71 -42.21 16.46 -11.82
N SER A 72 -43.06 16.39 -10.79
CA SER A 72 -42.72 15.70 -9.53
C SER A 72 -42.43 14.21 -9.74
N VAL A 73 -43.21 13.51 -10.57
CA VAL A 73 -42.97 12.09 -10.90
C VAL A 73 -41.62 11.92 -11.60
N SER A 74 -41.32 12.78 -12.58
CA SER A 74 -40.06 12.76 -13.31
C SER A 74 -38.85 12.94 -12.38
N ARG A 75 -38.92 13.93 -11.47
CA ARG A 75 -37.86 14.19 -10.49
C ARG A 75 -37.66 13.03 -9.52
N VAL A 76 -38.75 12.41 -9.05
CA VAL A 76 -38.65 11.23 -8.17
C VAL A 76 -38.02 10.04 -8.90
N GLN A 77 -38.34 9.82 -10.18
CA GLN A 77 -37.71 8.76 -10.98
C GLN A 77 -36.22 9.01 -11.19
N ALA A 78 -35.84 10.24 -11.53
CA ALA A 78 -34.43 10.62 -11.64
C ALA A 78 -33.68 10.42 -10.32
N GLY A 79 -34.26 10.87 -9.19
CA GLY A 79 -33.70 10.68 -7.86
C GLY A 79 -33.55 9.20 -7.49
N HIS A 80 -34.52 8.35 -7.83
CA HIS A 80 -34.43 6.91 -7.62
C HIS A 80 -33.25 6.30 -8.39
N SER A 81 -33.04 6.70 -9.65
CA SER A 81 -31.90 6.23 -10.44
C SER A 81 -30.55 6.65 -9.83
N GLN A 82 -30.46 7.89 -9.34
CA GLN A 82 -29.25 8.38 -8.68
C GLN A 82 -28.98 7.65 -7.35
N MET A 83 -30.03 7.38 -6.56
CA MET A 83 -29.88 6.59 -5.33
C MET A 83 -29.47 5.15 -5.61
N ALA A 84 -29.96 4.54 -6.69
CA ALA A 84 -29.53 3.20 -7.10
C ALA A 84 -28.03 3.16 -7.43
N GLN A 85 -27.54 4.13 -8.21
CA GLN A 85 -26.10 4.27 -8.51
C GLN A 85 -25.26 4.51 -7.24
N ALA A 86 -25.72 5.41 -6.36
CA ALA A 86 -25.05 5.63 -5.08
C ALA A 86 -25.00 4.35 -4.22
N GLY A 87 -26.05 3.53 -4.25
CA GLY A 87 -26.09 2.23 -3.57
C GLY A 87 -25.04 1.24 -4.11
N GLU A 88 -24.85 1.21 -5.43
CA GLU A 88 -23.79 0.41 -6.07
C GLU A 88 -22.40 0.87 -5.63
N THR A 89 -22.12 2.18 -5.70
CA THR A 89 -20.83 2.75 -5.25
C THR A 89 -20.55 2.49 -3.77
N ILE A 90 -21.57 2.57 -2.91
CA ILE A 90 -21.43 2.22 -1.48
C ILE A 90 -21.06 0.75 -1.32
N THR A 91 -21.68 -0.13 -2.10
CA THR A 91 -21.38 -1.58 -2.07
C THR A 91 -19.93 -1.84 -2.48
N GLU A 92 -19.46 -1.24 -3.57
CA GLU A 92 -18.07 -1.31 -4.01
C GLU A 92 -17.10 -0.78 -2.95
N THR A 93 -17.46 0.31 -2.28
CA THR A 93 -16.66 0.91 -1.20
C THR A 93 -16.54 -0.04 -0.01
N VAL A 94 -17.64 -0.68 0.40
CA VAL A 94 -17.64 -1.68 1.48
C VAL A 94 -16.75 -2.87 1.11
N GLU A 95 -16.80 -3.33 -0.14
CA GLU A 95 -15.91 -4.40 -0.60
C GLU A 95 -14.44 -3.98 -0.61
N ALA A 96 -14.13 -2.75 -1.02
CA ALA A 96 -12.78 -2.21 -0.96
C ALA A 96 -12.24 -2.16 0.48
N VAL A 97 -13.07 -1.70 1.43
CA VAL A 97 -12.71 -1.69 2.85
C VAL A 97 -12.47 -3.10 3.38
N ARG A 98 -13.27 -4.10 2.99
CA ARG A 98 -13.04 -5.51 3.34
C ARG A 98 -11.70 -6.03 2.81
N ARG A 99 -11.34 -5.70 1.56
CA ARG A 99 -10.03 -6.07 1.00
C ARG A 99 -8.88 -5.47 1.79
N VAL A 100 -8.98 -4.20 2.20
CA VAL A 100 -7.97 -3.56 3.03
C VAL A 100 -7.86 -4.24 4.41
N ALA A 101 -8.99 -4.60 5.02
CA ALA A 101 -8.98 -5.33 6.29
C ALA A 101 -8.24 -6.68 6.18
N ASN A 102 -8.48 -7.45 5.11
CA ASN A 102 -7.75 -8.69 4.87
C ASN A 102 -6.24 -8.47 4.69
N ILE A 103 -5.84 -7.43 3.96
CA ILE A 103 -4.41 -7.09 3.80
C ILE A 103 -3.76 -6.77 5.15
N VAL A 104 -4.48 -6.06 6.03
CA VAL A 104 -3.96 -5.75 7.38
C VAL A 104 -3.81 -7.03 8.22
N GLU A 105 -4.73 -7.98 8.08
CA GLU A 105 -4.63 -9.29 8.73
C GLU A 105 -3.42 -10.10 8.21
N ASP A 106 -3.21 -10.13 6.90
CA ASP A 106 -2.04 -10.76 6.28
C ASP A 106 -0.73 -10.11 6.74
N ILE A 107 -0.69 -8.77 6.82
CA ILE A 107 0.48 -8.03 7.34
C ILE A 107 0.72 -8.38 8.80
N ALA A 108 -0.32 -8.48 9.62
CA ALA A 108 -0.19 -8.83 11.03
C ALA A 108 0.38 -10.25 11.20
N SER A 109 -0.10 -11.21 10.39
CA SER A 109 0.42 -12.57 10.37
C SER A 109 1.89 -12.61 9.92
N ALA A 110 2.22 -11.96 8.80
CA ALA A 110 3.59 -11.89 8.30
C ALA A 110 4.54 -11.21 9.30
N SER A 111 4.06 -10.18 10.02
CA SER A 111 4.84 -9.49 11.05
C SER A 111 5.12 -10.38 12.26
N ALA A 112 4.16 -11.23 12.64
CA ALA A 112 4.36 -12.23 13.69
C ALA A 112 5.41 -13.27 13.28
N GLU A 113 5.32 -13.80 12.06
CA GLU A 113 6.33 -14.74 11.52
C GLU A 113 7.71 -14.10 11.43
N GLN A 114 7.80 -12.86 10.95
CA GLN A 114 9.06 -12.12 10.87
C GLN A 114 9.67 -11.90 12.25
N THR A 115 8.84 -11.61 13.27
CA THR A 115 9.30 -11.48 14.65
C THR A 115 9.90 -12.79 15.15
N GLN A 116 9.26 -13.92 14.86
CA GLN A 116 9.79 -15.24 15.21
C GLN A 116 11.11 -15.54 14.47
N GLY A 117 11.20 -15.19 13.18
CA GLY A 117 12.44 -15.32 12.41
C GLY A 117 13.59 -14.47 12.96
N ILE A 118 13.30 -13.24 13.40
CA ILE A 118 14.30 -12.36 14.04
C ILE A 118 14.80 -12.98 15.35
N LEU A 119 13.93 -13.60 16.16
CA LEU A 119 14.37 -14.29 17.38
C LEU A 119 15.31 -15.45 17.09
N GLN A 120 15.05 -16.24 16.04
CA GLN A 120 15.93 -17.33 15.60
C GLN A 120 17.27 -16.81 15.10
N ILE A 121 17.27 -15.73 14.30
CA ILE A 121 18.51 -15.06 13.87
C ILE A 121 19.31 -14.58 15.08
N GLY A 122 18.63 -13.97 16.07
CA GLY A 122 19.26 -13.52 17.30
C GLY A 122 19.98 -14.66 18.03
N GLN A 123 19.34 -15.82 18.15
CA GLN A 123 19.97 -17.02 18.76
C GLN A 123 21.20 -17.49 17.98
N ALA A 124 21.10 -17.57 16.65
CA ALA A 124 22.21 -17.97 15.80
C ALA A 124 23.40 -17.00 15.91
N VAL A 125 23.15 -15.69 16.01
CA VAL A 125 24.20 -14.68 16.21
C VAL A 125 24.89 -14.85 17.56
N THR A 126 24.14 -15.13 18.64
CA THR A 126 24.73 -15.42 19.95
C THR A 126 25.59 -16.67 19.93
N GLU A 127 25.16 -17.74 19.24
CA GLU A 127 25.97 -18.96 19.09
C GLU A 127 27.24 -18.69 18.27
N MET A 128 27.13 -17.94 17.18
CA MET A 128 28.30 -17.49 16.40
C MET A 128 29.27 -16.65 17.24
N GLU A 129 28.76 -15.78 18.10
CA GLU A 129 29.58 -14.99 19.01
C GLU A 129 30.35 -15.88 19.99
N GLN A 130 29.70 -16.90 20.56
CA GLN A 130 30.35 -17.88 21.44
C GLN A 130 31.49 -18.63 20.73
N VAL A 131 31.25 -19.13 19.51
CA VAL A 131 32.28 -19.81 18.71
C VAL A 131 33.42 -18.85 18.35
N THR A 132 33.10 -17.59 18.05
CA THR A 132 34.10 -16.56 17.75
C THR A 132 35.00 -16.28 18.96
N GLN A 133 34.42 -16.17 20.16
CA GLN A 133 35.18 -16.01 21.41
C GLN A 133 36.03 -17.25 21.71
N GLN A 134 35.49 -18.45 21.49
CA GLN A 134 36.23 -19.70 21.65
C GLN A 134 37.43 -19.76 20.70
N ASN A 135 37.24 -19.36 19.44
CA ASN A 135 38.32 -19.31 18.45
C ASN A 135 39.41 -18.32 18.86
N ALA A 136 39.03 -17.15 19.40
CA ALA A 136 40.00 -16.19 19.92
C ALA A 136 40.82 -16.79 21.08
N ALA A 137 40.17 -17.46 22.03
CA ALA A 137 40.85 -18.13 23.14
C ALA A 137 41.78 -19.27 22.66
N LEU A 138 41.35 -20.06 21.67
CA LEU A 138 42.18 -21.11 21.07
C LEU A 138 43.41 -20.52 20.37
N VAL A 139 43.27 -19.37 19.71
CA VAL A 139 44.41 -18.67 19.09
C VAL A 139 45.40 -18.18 20.14
N GLU A 140 44.93 -17.61 21.26
CA GLU A 140 45.80 -17.23 22.38
C GLU A 140 46.53 -18.43 22.98
N GLN A 141 45.83 -19.55 23.19
CA GLN A 141 46.43 -20.80 23.66
C GLN A 141 47.47 -21.34 22.68
N ALA A 142 47.18 -21.31 21.38
CA ALA A 142 48.10 -21.75 20.33
C ALA A 142 49.36 -20.86 20.28
N ALA A 143 49.21 -19.55 20.43
CA ALA A 143 50.33 -18.62 20.50
C ALA A 143 51.23 -18.91 21.72
N ALA A 144 50.63 -19.15 22.90
CA ALA A 144 51.37 -19.52 24.10
C ALA A 144 52.10 -20.86 23.96
N ALA A 145 51.46 -21.86 23.34
CA ALA A 145 52.08 -23.15 23.07
C ALA A 145 53.25 -23.03 22.09
N ALA A 146 53.11 -22.21 21.02
CA ALA A 146 54.18 -21.93 20.08
C ALA A 146 55.39 -21.28 20.76
N GLN A 147 55.16 -20.32 21.66
CA GLN A 147 56.23 -19.66 22.41
C GLN A 147 56.95 -20.65 23.37
N SER A 148 56.21 -21.52 24.05
CA SER A 148 56.83 -22.55 24.91
C SER A 148 57.67 -23.56 24.11
N LEU A 149 57.21 -23.96 22.92
CA LEU A 149 57.98 -24.80 22.00
C LEU A 149 59.26 -24.08 21.53
N GLU A 150 59.17 -22.77 21.23
CA GLU A 150 60.35 -21.97 20.88
C GLU A 150 61.38 -21.94 22.01
N GLU A 151 60.96 -21.71 23.26
CA GLU A 151 61.83 -21.75 24.44
C GLU A 151 62.49 -23.13 24.63
N GLN A 152 61.75 -24.23 24.43
CA GLN A 152 62.32 -25.59 24.50
C GLN A 152 63.36 -25.83 23.41
N VAL A 153 63.12 -25.37 22.18
CA VAL A 153 64.08 -25.48 21.07
C VAL A 153 65.34 -24.66 21.35
N GLN A 154 65.20 -23.45 21.91
CA GLN A 154 66.35 -22.62 22.32
C GLN A 154 67.18 -23.32 23.41
N ASN A 155 66.53 -23.88 24.43
CA ASN A 155 67.20 -24.65 25.49
C ASN A 155 67.93 -25.88 24.93
N LEU A 156 67.29 -26.66 24.06
CA LEU A 156 67.92 -27.80 23.38
C LEU A 156 69.15 -27.38 22.58
N THR A 157 69.07 -26.28 21.85
CA THR A 157 70.19 -25.72 21.08
C THR A 157 71.35 -25.33 22.00
N GLN A 158 71.06 -24.75 23.17
CA GLN A 158 72.07 -24.38 24.17
C GLN A 158 72.72 -25.61 24.84
N VAL A 159 71.98 -26.69 25.04
CA VAL A 159 72.55 -27.95 25.57
C VAL A 159 73.46 -28.60 24.52
N VAL A 160 73.02 -28.65 23.26
CA VAL A 160 73.82 -29.21 22.16
C VAL A 160 75.10 -28.41 21.92
N SER A 161 75.09 -27.08 22.06
CA SER A 161 76.27 -26.23 21.87
C SER A 161 77.36 -26.41 22.93
N GLN A 162 77.03 -26.98 24.10
CA GLN A 162 78.02 -27.33 25.14
C GLN A 162 78.78 -28.61 24.81
N PHE A 163 78.27 -29.45 23.91
CA PHE A 163 79.01 -30.63 23.45
C PHE A 163 80.18 -30.19 22.58
N ARG A 164 81.37 -30.19 23.16
CA ARG A 164 82.63 -30.07 22.41
C ARG A 164 82.95 -31.43 21.81
N LEU A 165 82.94 -31.50 20.49
CA LEU A 165 83.39 -32.68 19.75
C LEU A 165 84.92 -32.68 19.76
N ASP A 166 85.54 -33.79 20.14
CA ASP A 166 87.01 -33.99 20.24
C ASP A 166 87.79 -33.74 18.91
N GLY A 167 87.09 -33.42 17.82
CA GLY A 167 87.67 -32.98 16.54
C GLY A 167 87.75 -31.45 16.33
N ALA A 168 87.17 -30.63 17.20
CA ALA A 168 87.11 -29.18 17.01
C ALA A 168 88.42 -28.47 17.35
N GLU A 169 89.21 -28.97 18.31
CA GLU A 169 90.57 -28.48 18.55
C GLU A 169 91.50 -28.81 17.38
N THR A 170 91.35 -29.97 16.75
CA THR A 170 92.10 -30.30 15.53
C THR A 170 91.71 -29.43 14.34
N ALA A 171 90.44 -29.04 14.18
CA ALA A 171 90.02 -28.15 13.09
C ALA A 171 90.51 -26.70 13.27
N ALA A 172 90.50 -26.17 14.50
CA ALA A 172 91.02 -24.83 14.80
C ALA A 172 92.56 -24.75 14.62
N LEU A 173 93.29 -25.82 14.99
CA LEU A 173 94.74 -25.93 14.77
C LEU A 173 95.10 -26.07 13.28
N VAL A 174 94.25 -26.73 12.47
CA VAL A 174 94.44 -26.85 11.01
C VAL A 174 94.13 -25.53 10.29
N ALA A 175 93.10 -24.79 10.71
CA ALA A 175 92.77 -23.48 10.15
C ALA A 175 93.86 -22.43 10.43
N GLN A 176 94.42 -22.39 11.65
CA GLN A 176 95.55 -21.49 11.97
C GLN A 176 96.85 -21.86 11.23
N LYS A 177 97.05 -23.14 10.88
CA LYS A 177 98.20 -23.58 10.07
C LYS A 177 98.04 -23.20 8.60
N GLN A 178 96.81 -23.14 8.08
CA GLN A 178 96.53 -22.70 6.71
C GLN A 178 96.57 -21.16 6.56
N GLU A 179 96.23 -20.39 7.59
CA GLU A 179 96.28 -18.92 7.53
C GLU A 179 97.70 -18.35 7.48
N LYS A 180 98.70 -19.04 8.05
CA LYS A 180 100.12 -18.65 7.92
C LYS A 180 100.73 -18.92 6.54
N MET A 181 100.05 -19.64 5.65
CA MET A 181 100.59 -20.01 4.33
C MET A 181 99.98 -19.23 3.17
N ALA A 182 98.98 -18.36 3.41
CA ALA A 182 98.29 -17.67 2.33
C ALA A 182 98.09 -16.17 2.60
N LYS A 183 99.07 -15.36 2.17
CA LYS A 183 98.86 -14.07 1.51
C LYS A 183 100.13 -13.66 0.74
N PRO A 184 100.06 -12.82 -0.32
CA PRO A 184 98.87 -12.24 -0.98
C PRO A 184 98.95 -12.16 -2.54
N ALA A 185 97.81 -12.00 -3.22
CA ALA A 185 97.59 -11.18 -4.44
C ALA A 185 96.08 -11.21 -4.78
N ALA A 186 95.29 -10.16 -4.48
CA ALA A 186 95.08 -8.92 -5.24
C ALA A 186 93.94 -8.98 -6.29
N LYS A 187 92.84 -8.25 -5.99
CA LYS A 187 91.93 -7.44 -6.86
C LYS A 187 91.19 -8.12 -8.04
N ALA A 188 89.98 -7.74 -8.47
CA ALA A 188 89.01 -6.70 -8.11
C ALA A 188 87.68 -6.92 -8.91
N THR A 189 86.56 -6.42 -8.35
CA THR A 189 85.33 -5.86 -9.01
C THR A 189 84.44 -6.80 -9.87
N ALA A 190 83.10 -6.75 -9.86
CA ALA A 190 82.12 -5.72 -9.50
C ALA A 190 80.73 -6.30 -9.12
N LYS A 191 79.89 -5.41 -8.58
CA LYS A 191 78.57 -5.58 -7.92
C LYS A 191 77.36 -5.76 -8.89
N PRO A 192 76.15 -6.08 -8.35
CA PRO A 192 74.97 -6.57 -9.07
C PRO A 192 74.00 -5.47 -9.53
N VAL A 193 73.08 -5.80 -10.44
CA VAL A 193 71.95 -4.93 -10.83
C VAL A 193 70.63 -5.52 -10.31
N SER A 194 69.91 -4.68 -9.57
CA SER A 194 68.56 -4.87 -9.03
C SER A 194 67.51 -4.40 -10.03
N ALA A 195 66.36 -5.07 -10.12
CA ALA A 195 65.03 -4.56 -10.52
C ALA A 195 64.08 -5.77 -10.64
N ALA A 196 62.79 -5.77 -10.31
CA ALA A 196 61.87 -4.77 -9.82
C ALA A 196 60.62 -5.50 -9.28
N LYS A 197 59.93 -4.88 -8.31
CA LYS A 197 58.51 -5.13 -8.01
C LYS A 197 57.64 -4.73 -9.21
N PRO A 198 56.42 -5.28 -9.33
CA PRO A 198 55.29 -4.37 -9.21
C PRO A 198 54.21 -4.87 -8.26
N ALA A 199 53.52 -3.88 -7.68
CA ALA A 199 52.27 -4.02 -6.95
C ALA A 199 51.08 -4.06 -7.93
N ARG A 200 50.06 -4.87 -7.60
CA ARG A 200 48.63 -4.65 -7.94
C ARG A 200 47.82 -5.63 -7.08
N ALA A 201 47.19 -5.15 -6.00
CA ALA A 201 45.79 -4.71 -5.93
C ALA A 201 44.78 -5.84 -6.23
N ALA A 202 44.17 -6.34 -5.16
CA ALA A 202 42.79 -6.81 -5.07
C ALA A 202 42.32 -6.51 -3.63
#